data_AF-A0A3N9TIM5-F1
#
_entry.id   AF-A0A3N9TIM5-F1
#
_cell.length_a   1.000
_cell.length_b   1.000
_cell.length_c   1.000
_cell.angle_alpha   90.00
_cell.angle_beta   90.00
_cell.angle_gamma   90.00
#
_symmetry.space_group_name_H-M   'P 1'
#
loop_
_entity.id
_entity.type
_entity.pdbx_description
1 polymer ?
#
loop_
_entity_poly.entity_id
_entity_poly.type
_entity_poly.pdbx_seq_one_letter_code
_entity_poly.pdbx_strand_id
1 'polypeptide(L)'
;MSEPNHSVVFDYTTFLGTSSQKKWTFVDAFHFFSASDELEQNPDDSEQNELEVRLWTKALNVLSSRKSDEANLLALISIAKSEGIEELKLLMPYDLEPDQLTSIRKHSKDIVSDSEHDELFIML
;
A
#
# COMPACT_ATOMS: atom_id res chain seq x y z
N MET A 1 6.02 -13.56 -19.08
CA MET A 1 5.36 -13.39 -17.77
C MET A 1 4.72 -12.04 -17.84
N SER A 2 3.39 -12.00 -17.90
CA SER A 2 2.65 -10.73 -17.90
C SER A 2 2.76 -10.13 -16.51
N GLU A 3 3.01 -8.83 -16.42
CA GLU A 3 2.91 -8.09 -15.16
C GLU A 3 1.47 -8.24 -14.61
N PRO A 4 1.29 -8.37 -13.29
CA PRO A 4 -0.05 -8.41 -12.72
C PRO A 4 -0.72 -7.05 -12.96
N ASN A 5 -1.81 -7.03 -13.74
CA ASN A 5 -2.54 -5.80 -14.10
C ASN A 5 -3.14 -5.03 -12.89
N HIS A 6 -3.08 -5.57 -11.67
CA HIS A 6 -3.62 -4.94 -10.45
C HIS A 6 -2.64 -5.02 -9.26
N SER A 7 -1.40 -4.56 -9.47
CA SER A 7 -0.42 -4.35 -8.39
C SER A 7 -0.43 -2.90 -7.92
N VAL A 8 -0.35 -2.67 -6.61
CA VAL A 8 -0.33 -1.33 -6.02
C VAL A 8 0.82 -1.20 -5.03
N VAL A 9 1.54 -0.08 -5.09
CA VAL A 9 2.56 0.29 -4.12
C VAL A 9 1.94 1.18 -3.06
N PHE A 10 2.16 0.83 -1.79
CA PHE A 10 1.68 1.59 -0.65
C PHE A 10 2.84 1.91 0.29
N ASP A 11 3.22 3.19 0.32
CA ASP A 11 4.26 3.69 1.22
C ASP A 11 3.72 3.84 2.65
N TYR A 12 3.95 2.82 3.48
CA TYR A 12 3.51 2.81 4.87
C TYR A 12 4.28 3.83 5.72
N THR A 13 5.53 4.15 5.36
CA THR A 13 6.33 5.21 5.99
C THR A 13 5.67 6.57 5.81
N THR A 14 5.32 6.92 4.58
CA THR A 14 4.58 8.14 4.26
C THR A 14 3.24 8.15 4.97
N PHE A 15 2.49 7.03 4.98
CA PHE A 15 1.24 6.92 5.71
C PHE A 15 1.39 7.24 7.22
N LEU A 16 2.40 6.67 7.90
CA LEU A 16 2.62 6.94 9.33
C LEU A 16 3.00 8.41 9.60
N GLY A 17 3.79 9.01 8.70
CA GLY A 17 4.13 10.43 8.74
C GLY A 17 2.89 11.32 8.59
N THR A 18 2.06 11.03 7.59
CA THR A 18 0.79 11.74 7.32
C THR A 18 -0.26 11.51 8.41
N SER A 19 -0.32 10.31 9.02
CA SER A 19 -1.25 10.03 10.12
C SER A 19 -0.81 10.72 11.43
N SER A 20 0.48 11.02 11.59
CA SER A 20 1.02 11.68 12.79
C SER A 20 0.99 13.21 12.69
N GLN A 21 1.18 13.75 11.49
CA GLN A 21 1.14 15.18 11.22
C GLN A 21 -0.20 15.60 10.63
N LYS A 22 -0.96 16.34 11.43
CA LYS A 22 -2.13 17.17 11.08
C LYS A 22 -2.32 17.37 9.56
N LYS A 23 -3.25 16.60 8.97
CA LYS A 23 -3.91 16.81 7.67
C LYS A 23 -3.01 17.33 6.55
N TRP A 24 -2.22 16.46 5.94
CA TRP A 24 -1.86 16.68 4.53
C TRP A 24 -3.14 16.56 3.71
N THR A 25 -3.54 17.65 3.07
CA THR A 25 -4.66 17.67 2.14
C THR A 25 -4.26 16.90 0.89
N PHE A 26 -5.15 16.00 0.45
CA PHE A 26 -5.14 15.09 -0.71
C PHE A 26 -4.43 15.52 -2.02
N VAL A 27 -3.98 16.76 -2.16
CA VAL A 27 -3.40 17.35 -3.37
C VAL A 27 -1.88 17.18 -3.45
N ASP A 28 -1.17 17.22 -2.31
CA ASP A 28 0.30 17.22 -2.34
C ASP A 28 0.91 15.84 -2.65
N ALA A 29 0.25 14.75 -2.24
CA ALA A 29 0.72 13.39 -2.55
C ALA A 29 0.60 13.06 -4.05
N PHE A 30 -0.40 13.61 -4.74
CA PHE A 30 -0.58 13.45 -6.19
C PHE A 30 0.54 14.11 -7.01
N HIS A 31 1.12 15.22 -6.55
CA HIS A 31 2.21 15.89 -7.24
C HIS A 31 3.56 15.18 -7.12
N PHE A 32 3.72 14.27 -6.16
CA PHE A 32 4.93 13.45 -6.06
C PHE A 32 4.94 12.32 -7.10
N PHE A 33 3.77 11.77 -7.43
CA PHE A 33 3.63 10.69 -8.42
C PHE A 33 3.49 11.19 -9.87
N SER A 34 3.24 12.49 -10.11
CA SER A 34 3.05 13.02 -11.47
C SER A 34 4.33 13.51 -12.16
N ALA A 35 5.48 13.54 -11.49
CA ALA A 35 6.66 14.26 -11.98
C ALA A 35 7.77 13.37 -12.56
N SER A 36 7.60 12.04 -12.62
CA SER A 36 8.66 11.14 -13.08
C SER A 36 8.46 10.52 -14.45
N ASP A 37 7.30 10.64 -15.09
CA ASP A 37 7.09 10.06 -16.41
C ASP A 37 6.14 10.90 -17.27
N GLU A 38 6.73 11.79 -18.08
CA GLU A 38 6.05 12.59 -19.10
C GLU A 38 5.83 11.78 -20.40
N LEU A 39 5.81 10.44 -20.36
CA LEU A 39 5.86 9.61 -21.56
C LEU A 39 4.77 8.52 -21.60
N GLU A 40 3.76 8.79 -22.42
CA GLU A 40 2.80 7.80 -22.97
C GLU A 40 1.89 7.10 -21.96
N GLN A 41 0.80 7.78 -21.57
CA GLN A 41 -0.28 7.22 -20.75
C GLN A 41 -0.95 6.03 -21.46
N ASN A 42 -0.66 4.80 -21.03
CA ASN A 42 -1.45 3.64 -21.39
C ASN A 42 -2.73 3.61 -20.53
N PRO A 43 -3.87 3.11 -21.05
CA PRO A 43 -5.09 3.00 -20.26
C PRO A 43 -4.93 2.12 -19.01
N ASP A 44 -4.01 1.15 -19.02
CA ASP A 44 -3.66 0.30 -17.88
C ASP A 44 -3.12 1.13 -16.70
N ASP A 45 -2.25 2.12 -16.98
CA ASP A 45 -1.68 3.02 -15.97
C ASP A 45 -2.73 3.90 -15.29
N SER A 46 -3.80 4.24 -16.03
CA SER A 46 -4.90 5.06 -15.50
C SER A 46 -5.80 4.30 -14.51
N GLU A 47 -6.02 3.01 -14.75
CA GLU A 47 -6.79 2.15 -13.84
C GLU A 47 -5.97 1.83 -12.58
N GLN A 48 -4.67 1.58 -12.71
CA GLN A 48 -3.77 1.39 -11.58
C GLN A 48 -3.69 2.63 -10.68
N ASN A 49 -3.58 3.82 -11.28
CA ASN A 49 -3.62 5.08 -10.53
C ASN A 49 -4.94 5.24 -9.76
N GLU A 50 -6.08 4.88 -10.37
CA GLU A 50 -7.37 4.92 -9.67
C GLU A 50 -7.41 3.96 -8.47
N LEU A 51 -6.91 2.72 -8.62
CA LEU A 51 -6.85 1.74 -7.54
C LEU A 51 -5.98 2.22 -6.38
N GLU A 52 -4.81 2.79 -6.68
CA GLU A 52 -3.91 3.36 -5.67
C GLU A 52 -4.61 4.47 -4.89
N VAL A 53 -5.23 5.43 -5.59
CA VAL A 53 -5.92 6.57 -4.99
C VAL A 53 -7.08 6.12 -4.11
N ARG A 54 -7.84 5.11 -4.56
CA ARG A 54 -8.95 4.53 -3.79
C ARG A 54 -8.45 3.79 -2.54
N LEU A 55 -7.39 3.01 -2.67
CA LEU A 55 -6.74 2.31 -1.56
C LEU A 55 -6.29 3.32 -0.50
N TRP A 56 -5.55 4.36 -0.90
CA TRP A 56 -5.07 5.42 -0.01
C TRP A 56 -6.21 6.17 0.67
N THR A 57 -7.25 6.54 -0.08
CA THR A 57 -8.41 7.24 0.46
C THR A 57 -9.11 6.41 1.53
N LYS A 58 -9.29 5.10 1.30
CA LYS A 58 -9.90 4.20 2.30
C LYS A 58 -8.97 3.94 3.47
N ALA A 59 -7.67 3.74 3.23
CA ALA A 59 -6.67 3.52 4.26
C ALA A 59 -6.62 4.69 5.25
N LEU A 60 -6.58 5.94 4.75
CA LEU A 60 -6.59 7.14 5.61
C LEU A 60 -7.83 7.27 6.50
N ASN A 61 -8.96 6.68 6.10
CA ASN A 61 -10.19 6.68 6.90
C ASN A 61 -10.25 5.52 7.91
N VAL A 62 -9.58 4.39 7.65
CA VAL A 62 -9.71 3.15 8.43
C VAL A 62 -8.52 2.90 9.36
N LEU A 63 -7.32 3.19 8.87
CA LEU A 63 -6.06 3.00 9.58
C LEU A 63 -5.87 4.11 10.62
N SER A 64 -5.12 3.81 11.67
CA SER A 64 -4.88 4.79 12.74
C SER A 64 -3.58 4.52 13.46
N SER A 65 -2.83 5.58 13.77
CA SER A 65 -1.67 5.52 14.69
C SER A 65 -2.02 5.08 16.12
N ARG A 66 -3.32 4.94 16.46
CA ARG A 66 -3.78 4.40 17.75
C ARG A 66 -3.97 2.88 17.74
N LYS A 67 -3.98 2.24 16.57
CA LYS A 67 -4.04 0.79 16.41
C LYS A 67 -2.61 0.24 16.30
N SER A 68 -2.44 -1.04 16.61
CA SER A 68 -1.18 -1.72 16.29
C SER A 68 -0.96 -1.78 14.78
N ASP A 69 0.29 -1.78 14.37
CA ASP A 69 0.65 -1.89 12.95
C ASP A 69 0.12 -3.18 12.33
N GLU A 70 0.12 -4.29 13.07
CA GLU A 70 -0.55 -5.53 12.67
C GLU A 70 -2.03 -5.29 12.31
N ALA A 71 -2.78 -4.60 13.17
CA ALA A 71 -4.20 -4.34 12.93
C ALA A 71 -4.41 -3.36 11.75
N ASN A 72 -3.49 -2.42 11.56
CA ASN A 72 -3.52 -1.52 10.40
C ASN A 72 -3.24 -2.28 9.10
N LEU A 73 -2.21 -3.13 9.07
CA LEU A 73 -1.85 -3.91 7.87
C LEU A 73 -2.93 -4.92 7.50
N LEU A 74 -3.56 -5.57 8.48
CA LEU A 74 -4.71 -6.45 8.22
C LEU A 74 -5.91 -5.69 7.64
N ALA A 75 -6.17 -4.48 8.13
CA ALA A 75 -7.22 -3.63 7.56
C ALA A 75 -6.85 -3.16 6.14
N LEU A 76 -5.59 -2.82 5.89
CA LEU A 76 -5.09 -2.43 4.57
C LEU A 76 -5.25 -3.57 3.55
N ILE A 77 -4.85 -4.79 3.92
CA ILE A 77 -5.09 -6.01 3.13
C ILE A 77 -6.57 -6.20 2.80
N SER A 78 -7.43 -6.03 3.80
CA SER A 78 -8.87 -6.17 3.60
C SER A 78 -9.43 -5.12 2.63
N ILE A 79 -8.93 -3.89 2.69
CA ILE A 79 -9.31 -2.82 1.76
C ILE A 79 -8.82 -3.17 0.36
N ALA A 80 -7.54 -3.55 0.21
CA ALA A 80 -6.96 -3.87 -1.08
C ALA A 80 -7.72 -5.00 -1.80
N LYS A 81 -8.07 -6.07 -1.07
CA LYS A 81 -8.93 -7.15 -1.59
C LYS A 81 -10.30 -6.66 -2.04
N SER A 82 -10.90 -5.71 -1.32
CA SER A 82 -12.20 -5.15 -1.68
C SER A 82 -12.16 -4.23 -2.90
N GLU A 83 -10.99 -3.66 -3.21
CA GLU A 83 -10.77 -2.85 -4.41
C GLU A 83 -10.41 -3.69 -5.64
N GLY A 84 -10.18 -5.00 -5.48
CA GLY A 84 -9.76 -5.89 -6.56
C GLY A 84 -8.24 -5.90 -6.81
N ILE A 85 -7.45 -5.41 -5.86
CA ILE A 85 -5.99 -5.44 -5.92
C ILE A 85 -5.52 -6.88 -5.69
N GLU A 86 -4.67 -7.37 -6.58
CA GLU A 86 -4.14 -8.74 -6.54
C GLU A 86 -2.77 -8.82 -5.85
N GLU A 87 -1.99 -7.75 -5.95
CA GLU A 87 -0.67 -7.64 -5.34
C GLU A 87 -0.51 -6.29 -4.65
N LEU A 88 0.00 -6.32 -3.43
CA LEU A 88 0.27 -5.14 -2.62
C LEU A 88 1.74 -5.12 -2.23
N LYS A 89 2.47 -4.12 -2.73
CA LYS A 89 3.83 -3.82 -2.33
C LYS A 89 3.82 -2.76 -1.23
N LEU A 90 4.39 -3.06 -0.07
CA LEU A 90 4.47 -2.15 1.06
C LEU A 90 5.90 -1.67 1.26
N LEU A 91 6.09 -0.36 1.38
CA LEU A 91 7.35 0.23 1.81
C LEU A 91 7.26 0.50 3.31
N MET A 92 8.02 -0.25 4.09
CA MET A 92 7.92 -0.23 5.55
C MET A 92 9.06 0.61 6.16
N PRO A 93 8.80 1.41 7.21
CA PRO A 93 9.88 2.13 7.90
C PRO A 93 10.66 1.25 8.89
N TYR A 94 10.28 0.00 9.02
CA TYR A 94 10.84 -0.99 9.94
C TYR A 94 10.41 -2.40 9.52
N ASP A 95 11.17 -3.40 9.94
CA ASP A 95 10.82 -4.80 9.75
C ASP A 95 9.61 -5.24 10.59
N LEU A 96 8.80 -6.14 10.04
CA LEU A 96 7.70 -6.75 10.77
C LEU A 96 8.18 -7.89 11.66
N GLU A 97 7.61 -7.95 12.86
CA GLU A 97 7.87 -9.05 13.78
C GLU A 97 7.33 -10.38 13.21
N PRO A 98 7.95 -11.54 13.52
CA PRO A 98 7.52 -12.85 13.02
C PRO A 98 6.04 -13.16 13.29
N ASP A 99 5.52 -12.72 14.44
CA ASP A 99 4.11 -12.89 14.81
C ASP A 99 3.18 -12.08 13.89
N GLN A 100 3.57 -10.85 13.55
CA GLN A 100 2.82 -9.99 12.62
C GLN A 100 2.81 -10.60 11.22
N LEU A 101 3.97 -11.04 10.72
CA LEU A 101 4.07 -11.74 9.44
C LEU A 101 3.18 -12.99 9.41
N THR A 102 3.13 -13.75 10.52
CA THR A 102 2.28 -14.94 10.63
C THR A 102 0.80 -14.58 10.56
N SER A 103 0.37 -13.50 11.23
CA SER A 103 -1.01 -13.02 11.17
C SER A 103 -1.40 -12.54 9.77
N ILE A 104 -0.51 -11.80 9.12
CA ILE A 104 -0.71 -11.26 7.77
C ILE A 104 -0.79 -12.41 6.76
N ARG A 105 0.07 -13.45 6.87
CA ARG A 105 0.03 -14.65 6.02
C ARG A 105 -1.31 -15.39 6.07
N LYS A 106 -2.02 -15.38 7.20
CA LYS A 106 -3.36 -16.01 7.29
C LYS A 106 -4.42 -15.29 6.44
N HIS A 107 -4.17 -14.04 6.08
CA HIS A 107 -5.08 -13.21 5.33
C HIS A 107 -4.61 -12.96 3.89
N SER A 108 -3.51 -13.59 3.47
CA SER A 108 -2.89 -13.42 2.16
C SER A 108 -2.65 -14.78 1.51
N LYS A 109 -2.54 -14.82 0.18
CA LYS A 109 -2.18 -16.05 -0.54
C LYS A 109 -0.70 -16.37 -0.39
N ASP A 110 0.15 -15.35 -0.45
CA ASP A 110 1.59 -15.47 -0.25
C ASP A 110 2.17 -14.13 0.24
N ILE A 111 3.33 -14.18 0.87
CA ILE A 111 4.07 -13.02 1.37
C ILE A 111 5.56 -13.22 1.18
N VAL A 112 6.17 -12.27 0.47
CA VAL A 112 7.61 -12.19 0.26
C VAL A 112 8.10 -10.91 0.95
N SER A 113 8.95 -11.06 1.96
CA SER A 113 9.62 -9.94 2.63
C SER A 113 11.03 -9.80 2.06
N ASP A 114 11.35 -8.63 1.51
CA ASP A 114 12.71 -8.26 1.12
C ASP A 114 13.28 -7.30 2.17
N SER A 115 14.04 -7.87 3.11
CA SER A 115 14.70 -7.13 4.18
C SER A 115 15.84 -6.23 3.71
N GLU A 116 16.33 -6.37 2.47
CA GLU A 116 17.41 -5.51 1.96
C GLU A 116 16.89 -4.15 1.47
N HIS A 117 15.61 -4.07 1.10
CA HIS A 117 15.00 -2.86 0.53
C HIS A 117 13.87 -2.27 1.40
N ASP A 118 13.63 -2.83 2.58
CA ASP A 118 12.49 -2.48 3.45
C ASP A 118 11.14 -2.65 2.73
N GLU A 119 11.06 -3.66 1.84
CA GLU A 119 9.89 -3.92 0.99
C GLU A 119 9.18 -5.21 1.40
N LEU A 120 7.86 -5.16 1.44
CA LEU A 120 7.02 -6.32 1.70
C LEU A 120 6.01 -6.50 0.58
N PHE A 121 6.12 -7.62 -0.12
CA PHE A 121 5.22 -8.01 -1.20
C PHE A 121 4.17 -8.98 -0.68
N ILE A 122 2.90 -8.65 -0.90
CA ILE A 122 1.76 -9.44 -0.43
C ILE A 122 0.89 -9.79 -1.64
N MET A 123 0.73 -11.10 -1.88
CA MET A 123 -0.23 -11.60 -2.86
C MET A 123 -1.59 -11.84 -2.18
N LEU A 124 -2.66 -11.25 -2.72
CA LEU A 124 -3.98 -11.14 -2.07
C LEU A 124 -4.99 -12.20 -2.52
#